data_AF-A0A7Y1XAB3-F1
#
_entry.id   AF-A0A7Y1XAB3-F1
#
_cell.length_a   1.000
_cell.length_b   1.000
_cell.length_c   1.000
_cell.angle_alpha   90.00
_cell.angle_beta   90.00
_cell.angle_gamma   90.00
#
_symmetry.space_group_name_H-M   'P 1'
#
loop_
_entity.id
_entity.type
_entity.pdbx_description
1 polymer ?
#
loop_
_entity_poly.entity_id
_entity_poly.type
_entity_poly.pdbx_seq_one_letter_code
_entity_poly.pdbx_strand_id
1 'polypeptide(L)'
;MTDGLISARDPLFEPDMGIPPYRPEHLLLWKAAEPDHWEDISSTWATKIEALLCHASQGETTMDAADQGGTRRDEFEERMRLHAKKLGTPAGLPLAESFKKLKP
;
A
#
# COMPACT_ATOMS: atom_id res chain seq x y z
N MET A 1 16.73 3.31 1.02
CA MET A 1 15.35 3.60 0.54
C MET A 1 14.86 4.97 1.02
N THR A 2 15.19 5.41 2.24
CA THR A 2 14.94 6.79 2.71
C THR A 2 15.89 7.84 2.12
N ASP A 3 16.92 7.43 1.37
CA ASP A 3 17.94 8.32 0.83
C ASP A 3 17.37 9.32 -0.19
N GLY A 4 16.35 8.91 -0.94
CA GLY A 4 15.63 9.80 -1.87
C GLY A 4 14.89 10.95 -1.17
N LEU A 5 14.44 10.74 0.08
CA LEU A 5 13.81 11.79 0.88
C LEU A 5 14.84 12.82 1.37
N ILE A 6 16.04 12.37 1.70
CA ILE A 6 17.15 13.26 2.07
C ILE A 6 17.58 14.08 0.85
N SER A 7 17.77 13.41 -0.29
CA SER A 7 18.13 14.05 -1.55
C SER A 7 17.10 15.10 -1.99
N ALA A 8 15.80 14.78 -1.93
CA ALA A 8 14.74 15.73 -2.30
C ALA A 8 14.72 17.00 -1.44
N ARG A 9 15.16 16.93 -0.18
CA ARG A 9 15.09 18.04 0.77
C ARG A 9 16.29 18.98 0.71
N ASP A 10 17.44 18.46 0.32
CA ASP A 10 18.71 19.17 0.38
C ASP A 10 19.02 19.83 -0.97
N PRO A 11 19.07 21.17 -1.07
CA PRO A 11 19.41 21.85 -2.32
C PRO A 11 20.81 21.55 -2.86
N LEU A 12 21.68 20.94 -2.05
CA LEU A 12 23.02 20.52 -2.47
C LEU A 12 23.03 19.12 -3.10
N PHE A 13 21.96 18.35 -2.96
CA PHE A 13 21.81 17.06 -3.61
C PHE A 13 21.26 17.25 -5.03
N GLU A 14 21.95 16.68 -6.02
CA GLU A 14 21.53 16.66 -7.43
C GLU A 14 21.11 18.04 -8.02
N PRO A 15 21.92 19.11 -7.84
CA PRO A 15 21.54 20.48 -8.23
C PRO A 15 21.29 20.64 -9.74
N ASP A 16 21.87 19.75 -10.56
CA ASP A 16 21.81 19.81 -12.02
C ASP A 16 20.47 19.32 -12.59
N MET A 17 19.59 18.70 -11.78
CA MET A 17 18.26 18.27 -12.24
C MET A 17 17.29 19.43 -12.50
N GLY A 18 17.59 20.64 -11.99
CA GLY A 18 16.72 21.81 -12.16
C GLY A 18 15.36 21.72 -11.45
N ILE A 19 15.22 20.79 -10.50
CA ILE A 19 14.00 20.58 -9.70
C ILE A 19 14.18 21.26 -8.34
N PRO A 20 13.22 22.09 -7.87
CA PRO A 20 13.33 22.72 -6.57
C PRO A 20 13.25 21.69 -5.43
N PRO A 21 13.95 21.92 -4.30
CA PRO A 21 13.84 21.03 -3.14
C PRO A 21 12.41 20.89 -2.64
N TYR A 22 12.05 19.66 -2.27
CA TYR A 22 10.75 19.33 -1.70
C TYR A 22 10.92 18.65 -0.33
N ARG A 23 10.08 19.07 0.63
CA ARG A 23 10.03 18.52 1.99
C ARG A 23 8.69 17.82 2.20
N PRO A 24 8.60 16.49 2.02
CA PRO A 24 7.42 15.74 2.41
C PRO A 24 7.14 15.88 3.91
N GLU A 25 5.88 16.08 4.28
CA GLU A 25 5.50 16.18 5.70
C GLU A 25 5.52 14.83 6.42
N HIS A 26 5.26 13.75 5.68
CA HIS A 26 5.11 12.41 6.21
C HIS A 26 5.65 11.37 5.24
N LEU A 27 6.14 10.26 5.80
CA LEU A 27 6.47 9.03 5.09
C LEU A 27 5.61 7.90 5.66
N LEU A 28 4.88 7.18 4.80
CA LEU A 28 4.08 6.03 5.16
C LEU A 28 4.74 4.76 4.63
N LEU A 29 5.12 3.85 5.53
CA LEU A 29 5.72 2.56 5.18
C LEU A 29 4.68 1.45 5.32
N TRP A 30 4.30 0.85 4.21
CA TRP A 30 3.40 -0.30 4.17
C TRP A 30 4.11 -1.59 4.61
N LYS A 31 3.34 -2.58 5.09
CA LYS A 31 3.85 -3.85 5.66
C LYS A 31 4.87 -3.64 6.79
N ALA A 32 4.73 -2.56 7.55
CA ALA A 32 5.53 -2.36 8.74
C ALA A 32 5.30 -3.48 9.76
N ALA A 33 6.36 -3.95 10.42
CA ALA A 33 6.25 -4.92 11.52
C ALA A 33 5.47 -4.33 12.72
N GLU A 34 5.61 -3.02 12.94
CA GLU A 34 4.97 -2.27 14.01
C GLU A 34 4.22 -1.05 13.44
N PRO A 35 3.06 -1.24 12.79
CA PRO A 35 2.28 -0.13 12.25
C PRO A 35 1.70 0.72 13.38
N ASP A 36 1.63 2.03 13.15
CA ASP A 36 1.06 3.03 14.07
C ASP A 36 0.06 3.98 13.37
N HIS A 37 -0.26 3.71 12.11
CA HIS A 37 -1.23 4.46 11.32
C HIS A 37 -2.12 3.50 10.53
N TRP A 38 -3.42 3.80 10.47
CA TRP A 38 -4.41 3.01 9.75
C TRP A 38 -5.29 3.91 8.89
N GLU A 39 -5.59 3.44 7.68
CA GLU A 39 -6.53 4.09 6.76
C GLU A 39 -7.71 3.15 6.50
N ASP A 40 -8.94 3.66 6.61
CA ASP A 40 -10.15 2.90 6.26
C ASP A 40 -10.27 2.79 4.74
N ILE A 41 -10.31 1.56 4.24
CA ILE A 41 -10.41 1.25 2.81
C ILE A 41 -11.77 0.70 2.42
N SER A 42 -12.77 0.77 3.31
CA SER A 42 -14.07 0.15 3.08
C SER A 42 -14.78 0.73 1.86
N SER A 43 -14.63 2.03 1.60
CA SER A 43 -15.19 2.72 0.42
C SER A 43 -14.43 2.44 -0.88
N THR A 44 -13.16 2.04 -0.80
CA THR A 44 -12.26 1.81 -1.94
C THR A 44 -11.96 0.33 -2.18
N TRP A 45 -12.57 -0.56 -1.40
CA TRP A 45 -12.32 -2.00 -1.42
C TRP A 45 -12.44 -2.61 -2.82
N ALA A 46 -13.54 -2.31 -3.51
CA ALA A 46 -13.79 -2.84 -4.85
C ALA A 46 -12.70 -2.40 -5.83
N THR A 47 -12.30 -1.12 -5.79
CA THR A 47 -11.22 -0.58 -6.62
C THR A 47 -9.89 -1.27 -6.36
N LYS A 48 -9.57 -1.55 -5.08
CA LYS A 48 -8.35 -2.29 -4.71
C LYS A 48 -8.33 -3.69 -5.31
N ILE A 49 -9.44 -4.43 -5.25
CA ILE A 49 -9.51 -5.79 -5.81
C ILE A 49 -9.35 -5.77 -7.32
N GLU A 50 -10.04 -4.88 -8.03
CA GLU A 50 -9.87 -4.74 -9.47
C GLU A 50 -8.43 -4.36 -9.85
N ALA A 51 -7.82 -3.41 -9.13
CA ALA A 51 -6.43 -3.02 -9.36
C ALA A 51 -5.45 -4.19 -9.17
N LEU A 52 -5.65 -5.03 -8.14
CA LEU A 52 -4.83 -6.23 -7.94
C LEU A 52 -4.98 -7.22 -9.10
N LEU A 53 -6.21 -7.47 -9.55
CA LEU A 53 -6.49 -8.39 -10.65
C LEU A 53 -5.93 -7.91 -12.01
N CYS A 54 -5.67 -6.61 -12.19
CA CYS A 54 -4.98 -6.10 -13.38
C CYS A 54 -3.55 -6.65 -13.53
N HIS A 55 -2.92 -7.13 -12.46
CA HIS A 55 -1.57 -7.70 -12.50
C HIS A 55 -1.57 -9.18 -12.95
N ALA A 56 -2.26 -9.50 -14.06
CA ALA A 56 -2.45 -10.86 -14.55
C ALA A 56 -1.14 -11.66 -14.71
N SER A 57 -0.05 -11.03 -15.16
CA SER A 57 1.26 -11.69 -15.30
C SER A 57 1.92 -12.06 -13.96
N GLN A 58 1.45 -11.52 -12.85
CA GLN A 58 1.87 -11.88 -11.47
C GLN A 58 0.85 -12.82 -10.80
N GLY A 59 -0.28 -13.08 -11.45
CA GLY A 59 -1.41 -13.83 -10.92
C GLY A 59 -1.10 -15.30 -10.68
N GLU A 60 -0.31 -15.94 -11.55
CA GLU A 60 0.03 -17.37 -11.44
C GLU A 60 0.84 -17.71 -10.18
N THR A 61 1.65 -16.79 -9.66
CA THR A 61 2.54 -17.04 -8.52
C THR A 61 2.04 -16.43 -7.21
N THR A 62 1.20 -15.40 -7.27
CA THR A 62 0.87 -14.58 -6.10
C THR A 62 -0.63 -14.46 -5.84
N MET A 63 -1.48 -14.70 -6.84
CA MET A 63 -2.94 -14.53 -6.74
C MET A 63 -3.72 -15.79 -7.13
N ASP A 64 -3.04 -16.94 -7.26
CA ASP A 64 -3.63 -18.23 -7.63
C ASP A 64 -4.51 -18.17 -8.89
N ALA A 65 -4.06 -17.41 -9.90
CA ALA A 65 -4.78 -17.19 -11.17
C ALA A 65 -6.21 -16.60 -10.98
N ALA A 66 -6.40 -15.76 -9.96
CA ALA A 66 -7.67 -15.09 -9.67
C ALA A 66 -8.17 -14.18 -10.82
N ASP A 67 -7.27 -13.69 -11.65
CA ASP A 67 -7.59 -12.92 -12.86
C ASP A 67 -8.37 -13.74 -13.91
N GLN A 68 -8.26 -15.07 -13.86
CA GLN A 68 -9.04 -15.98 -14.72
C GLN A 68 -10.51 -16.11 -14.31
N GLY A 69 -10.92 -15.49 -13.19
CA GLY A 69 -12.31 -15.43 -12.73
C GLY A 69 -12.82 -16.69 -12.04
N GLY A 70 -14.15 -16.75 -11.86
CA GLY A 70 -14.84 -17.84 -11.17
C GLY A 70 -14.47 -17.93 -9.69
N THR A 71 -14.42 -19.15 -9.14
CA THR A 71 -14.18 -19.40 -7.71
C THR A 71 -12.83 -18.88 -7.23
N ARG A 72 -11.82 -18.82 -8.10
CA ARG A 72 -10.48 -18.33 -7.74
C ARG A 72 -10.49 -16.84 -7.41
N ARG A 73 -11.31 -16.05 -8.12
CA ARG A 73 -11.52 -14.64 -7.82
C ARG A 73 -12.14 -14.47 -6.44
N ASP A 74 -13.19 -15.23 -6.15
CA ASP A 74 -13.90 -15.16 -4.87
C ASP A 74 -13.00 -15.56 -3.69
N GLU A 75 -12.22 -16.63 -3.85
CA GLU A 75 -11.23 -17.09 -2.87
C GLU A 75 -10.14 -16.05 -2.62
N PHE A 76 -9.62 -15.42 -3.68
CA PHE A 76 -8.64 -14.34 -3.56
C PHE A 76 -9.23 -13.13 -2.84
N GLU A 77 -10.41 -12.68 -3.26
CA GLU A 77 -11.09 -11.54 -2.64
C GLU A 77 -11.36 -11.80 -1.15
N GLU A 78 -11.79 -13.00 -0.78
CA GLU A 78 -12.04 -13.32 0.62
C GLU A 78 -10.75 -13.38 1.45
N ARG A 79 -9.66 -13.97 0.93
CA ARG A 79 -8.34 -13.91 1.61
C ARG A 79 -7.89 -12.47 1.84
N MET A 80 -8.02 -11.63 0.82
CA MET A 80 -7.67 -10.22 0.92
C MET A 80 -8.57 -9.49 1.93
N ARG A 81 -9.87 -9.78 1.95
CA ARG A 81 -10.83 -9.18 2.89
C ARG A 81 -10.50 -9.56 4.33
N LEU A 82 -10.21 -10.84 4.59
CA LEU A 82 -9.79 -11.32 5.91
C LEU A 82 -8.49 -10.64 6.36
N HIS A 83 -7.55 -10.43 5.44
CA HIS A 83 -6.32 -9.69 5.74
C HIS A 83 -6.60 -8.24 6.12
N ALA A 84 -7.39 -7.50 5.32
CA ALA A 84 -7.73 -6.10 5.60
C ALA A 84 -8.55 -5.94 6.89
N LYS A 85 -9.46 -6.88 7.19
CA LYS A 85 -10.16 -6.94 8.49
C LYS A 85 -9.16 -7.09 9.64
N LYS A 86 -8.23 -8.06 9.54
CA LYS A 86 -7.22 -8.30 10.56
C LYS A 86 -6.36 -7.06 10.82
N LEU A 87 -5.99 -6.32 9.76
CA LEU A 87 -5.24 -5.07 9.90
C LEU A 87 -6.07 -3.96 10.55
N GLY A 88 -7.39 -3.91 10.31
CA GLY A 88 -8.30 -2.91 10.86
C GLY A 88 -8.70 -3.13 12.32
N THR A 89 -8.65 -4.37 12.82
CA THR A 89 -9.05 -4.73 14.19
C THR A 89 -8.44 -3.83 15.28
N PRO A 90 -7.13 -3.53 15.30
CA PRO A 90 -6.54 -2.67 16.33
C PRO A 90 -7.08 -1.24 16.34
N ALA A 91 -7.55 -0.75 15.19
CA ALA A 91 -8.09 0.60 15.01
C ALA A 91 -9.63 0.65 15.03
N GLY A 92 -10.31 -0.49 15.20
CA GLY A 92 -11.77 -0.57 15.14
C GLY A 92 -12.37 -0.32 13.75
N LEU A 93 -11.57 -0.48 12.69
CA LEU A 93 -12.00 -0.23 11.31
C LEU A 93 -12.50 -1.52 10.63
N PRO A 94 -13.55 -1.46 9.78
CA PRO A 94 -14.09 -2.65 9.13
C PRO A 94 -13.09 -3.29 8.16
N LEU A 95 -12.38 -2.47 7.38
CA LEU A 95 -11.29 -2.87 6.50
C LEU A 95 -10.24 -1.77 6.57
N ALA A 96 -8.98 -2.13 6.79
CA ALA A 96 -7.91 -1.13 6.82
C ALA A 96 -6.66 -1.56 6.07
N GLU A 97 -5.90 -0.56 5.64
CA GLU A 97 -4.46 -0.70 5.44
C GLU A 97 -3.72 -0.08 6.62
N SER A 98 -2.58 -0.67 6.98
CA SER A 98 -1.78 -0.26 8.13
C SER A 98 -0.37 0.13 7.70
N PHE A 99 0.13 1.22 8.25
CA PHE A 99 1.40 1.83 7.91
C PHE A 99 2.20 2.17 9.17
N LYS A 100 3.53 2.28 9.01
CA LYS A 100 4.35 3.09 9.93
C LYS A 100 4.38 4.52 9.40
N LYS A 101 3.92 5.48 10.18
CA LYS A 101 3.97 6.89 9.85
C LYS A 101 5.19 7.54 10.50
N LEU A 102 6.10 8.02 9.66
CA LEU A 102 7.30 8.74 10.10
C LEU A 102 7.17 10.22 9.76
N LYS A 103 7.74 11.06 10.63
CA LYS A 103 7.98 12.48 10.34
C LYS A 103 9.47 12.64 9.98
N PRO A 104 9.78 12.98 8.71
CA PRO A 104 11.16 13.01 8.21
C PRO A 104 11.95 14.28 8.52
#